data_AF-A0A9D2X6J6-F1
#
_entry.id   AF-A0A9D2X6J6-F1
#
_cell.length_a   1.000
_cell.length_b   1.000
_cell.length_c   1.000
_cell.angle_alpha   90.00
_cell.angle_beta   90.00
_cell.angle_gamma   90.00
#
_symmetry.space_group_name_H-M   'P 1'
#
loop_
_entity.id
_entity.type
_entity.pdbx_description
1 polymer ?
#
loop_
_entity_poly.entity_id
_entity_poly.type
_entity_poly.pdbx_seq_one_letter_code
_entity_poly.pdbx_strand_id
1 'polypeptide(L)'
;MVGHYTTIGEEIRKDILDASALDMFWFIDAKMAYGGRAAIFPLIKTIILPGAKKYSFQSIMESCDAECKTIKAVFVRSASLFTNSKKIKI
;
A
#
# COMPACT_ATOMS: atom_id res chain seq x y z
N MET A 1 -5.47 1.64 -1.51
CA MET A 1 -4.35 2.48 -1.04
C MET A 1 -4.62 2.76 0.43
N VAL A 2 -3.72 2.39 1.35
CA VAL A 2 -3.89 2.73 2.77
C VAL A 2 -3.61 4.23 2.89
N GLY A 3 -4.65 5.04 2.74
CA GLY A 3 -4.56 6.46 3.05
C GLY A 3 -4.59 6.62 4.56
N HIS A 4 -3.67 7.39 5.12
CA HIS A 4 -3.74 7.85 6.52
C HIS A 4 -4.97 8.74 6.81
N TYR A 5 -5.86 8.90 5.84
CA TYR A 5 -7.10 9.65 5.95
C TYR A 5 -8.26 8.80 6.48
N THR A 6 -8.01 7.52 6.78
CA THR A 6 -8.93 6.64 7.50
C THR A 6 -8.28 6.19 8.80
N THR A 7 -9.09 5.93 9.84
CA THR A 7 -8.61 5.45 11.15
C THR A 7 -7.71 4.22 11.01
N ILE A 8 -8.12 3.28 10.16
CA ILE A 8 -7.33 2.07 9.84
C ILE A 8 -5.97 2.44 9.24
N GLY A 9 -5.91 3.44 8.36
CA GLY A 9 -4.65 3.87 7.77
C GLY A 9 -3.72 4.61 8.73
N GLU A 10 -4.28 5.33 9.72
CA GLU A 10 -3.49 5.90 10.80
C GLU A 10 -2.91 4.83 11.74
N GLU A 11 -3.70 3.82 12.09
CA GLU A 11 -3.25 2.67 12.90
C GLU A 11 -2.14 1.90 12.19
N ILE A 12 -2.32 1.53 10.92
CA ILE A 12 -1.29 0.87 10.11
C ILE A 12 0.00 1.72 10.07
N ARG A 13 -0.12 3.04 9.98
CA ARG A 13 1.04 3.93 10.00
C ARG A 13 1.75 3.95 11.35
N LYS A 14 1.03 3.93 12.47
CA LYS A 14 1.60 4.00 13.82
C LYS A 14 2.21 2.66 14.23
N ASP A 15 1.55 1.56 13.89
CA ASP A 15 1.83 0.25 14.47
C ASP A 15 2.72 -0.63 13.57
N ILE A 16 2.65 -0.44 12.25
CA ILE A 16 3.34 -1.31 11.28
C ILE A 16 4.42 -0.56 10.50
N LEU A 17 4.16 0.68 10.10
CA LEU A 17 5.07 1.47 9.29
C LEU A 17 5.86 2.46 10.15
N ASP A 18 6.94 2.99 9.60
CA ASP A 18 7.75 4.02 10.27
C ASP A 18 7.58 5.38 9.58
N ALA A 19 8.50 6.32 9.85
CA ALA A 19 8.47 7.65 9.25
C ALA A 19 8.38 7.63 7.70
N SER A 20 8.80 6.54 7.05
CA SER A 20 8.76 6.39 5.59
C SER A 20 7.40 5.94 5.02
N ALA A 21 6.37 5.84 5.86
CA ALA A 21 5.02 5.42 5.45
C ALA A 21 4.44 6.25 4.29
N LEU A 22 4.80 7.53 4.18
CA LEU A 22 4.26 8.44 3.16
C LEU A 22 5.13 8.53 1.89
N ASP A 23 6.37 8.03 1.96
CA ASP A 23 7.37 8.19 0.91
C ASP A 23 7.19 7.21 -0.24
N MET A 24 6.49 6.10 0.00
CA MET A 24 6.34 5.03 -0.98
C MET A 24 5.02 4.28 -0.87
N PHE A 25 4.74 3.49 -1.90
CA PHE A 25 3.69 2.51 -1.92
C PHE A 25 4.06 1.35 -0.98
N TRP A 26 3.07 0.82 -0.26
CA TRP A 26 3.24 -0.30 0.65
C TRP A 26 2.27 -1.43 0.32
N PHE A 27 2.80 -2.65 0.25
CA PHE A 27 2.04 -3.89 0.24
C PHE A 27 2.32 -4.63 1.55
N ILE A 28 1.28 -4.94 2.32
CA ILE A 28 1.41 -5.53 3.65
C ILE A 28 0.72 -6.89 3.65
N ASP A 29 1.44 -7.92 4.12
CA ASP A 29 0.88 -9.23 4.41
C ASP A 29 1.02 -9.57 5.91
N ALA A 30 0.65 -10.79 6.29
CA ALA A 30 0.65 -11.23 7.69
C ALA A 30 2.04 -11.32 8.34
N LYS A 31 3.13 -11.19 7.59
CA LYS A 31 4.51 -11.36 8.08
C LYS A 31 5.41 -10.16 7.77
N MET A 32 5.11 -9.43 6.70
CA MET A 32 5.96 -8.36 6.21
C MET A 32 5.18 -7.22 5.58
N ALA A 33 5.67 -6.01 5.80
CA ALA A 33 5.34 -4.83 5.00
C ALA A 33 6.44 -4.58 3.97
N TYR A 34 6.07 -4.57 2.70
CA TYR A 34 6.94 -4.35 1.54
C TYR A 34 6.71 -2.95 0.96
N GLY A 35 7.76 -2.13 0.96
CA GLY A 35 7.73 -0.75 0.47
C GLY A 35 8.44 -0.60 -0.89
N GLY A 36 7.83 0.17 -1.79
CA GLY A 36 8.36 0.50 -3.12
C GLY A 36 8.58 -0.74 -4.00
N ARG A 37 9.77 -0.90 -4.60
CA ARG A 37 10.06 -2.04 -5.49
C ARG A 37 9.95 -3.41 -4.81
N ALA A 38 10.13 -3.45 -3.50
CA ALA A 38 10.00 -4.70 -2.74
C ALA A 38 8.57 -5.25 -2.77
N ALA A 39 7.57 -4.39 -3.05
CA ALA A 39 6.17 -4.75 -3.17
C ALA A 39 5.82 -5.40 -4.51
N ILE A 40 6.59 -5.16 -5.59
CA ILE A 40 6.25 -5.64 -6.96
C ILE A 40 6.03 -7.15 -6.97
N PHE A 41 7.01 -7.92 -6.47
CA PHE A 41 6.93 -9.37 -6.53
C PHE A 41 5.79 -9.94 -5.66
N PRO A 42 5.60 -9.54 -4.39
CA PRO A 42 4.43 -9.92 -3.59
C PRO A 42 3.08 -9.53 -4.22
N LEU A 43 2.98 -8.35 -4.83
CA LEU A 43 1.80 -7.88 -5.53
C LEU A 43 1.46 -8.79 -6.72
N ILE A 44 2.41 -8.98 -7.63
CA ILE A 44 2.25 -9.83 -8.82
C ILE A 44 1.90 -11.26 -8.39
N LYS A 45 2.59 -11.80 -7.39
CA LYS A 45 2.32 -13.13 -6.85
C LYS A 45 0.87 -13.25 -6.36
N THR A 46 0.35 -12.23 -5.67
CA THR A 46 -1.02 -12.23 -5.14
C THR A 46 -2.07 -12.10 -6.22
N ILE A 47 -1.76 -11.38 -7.31
CA ILE A 47 -2.67 -11.24 -8.48
C ILE A 47 -2.71 -12.54 -9.29
N ILE A 48 -1.56 -13.20 -9.50
CA ILE A 48 -1.43 -14.34 -10.41
C ILE A 48 -1.75 -15.68 -9.74
N LEU A 49 -1.39 -15.91 -8.46
CA LEU A 49 -1.61 -17.21 -7.83
C LEU A 49 -3.08 -17.41 -7.43
N PRO A 50 -3.79 -18.39 -8.02
CA PRO A 50 -5.11 -18.79 -7.56
C PRO A 50 -4.95 -19.54 -6.24
N GLY A 51 -5.33 -18.93 -5.12
CA GLY A 51 -5.26 -19.55 -3.79
C GLY A 51 -4.40 -18.81 -2.77
N ALA A 52 -3.66 -17.76 -3.17
CA ALA A 52 -3.26 -16.75 -2.20
C ALA A 52 -4.57 -16.22 -1.57
N LYS A 53 -4.69 -16.25 -0.24
CA LYS A 53 -5.87 -15.73 0.47
C LYS A 53 -6.26 -14.43 -0.20
N LYS A 54 -7.39 -14.44 -0.92
CA LYS A 54 -7.96 -13.23 -1.50
C LYS A 54 -8.31 -12.38 -0.29
N TYR A 55 -7.37 -11.56 0.18
CA TYR A 55 -7.71 -10.43 1.02
C TYR A 55 -8.81 -9.75 0.23
N SER A 56 -9.98 -9.62 0.84
CA SER A 56 -11.06 -8.86 0.24
C SER A 56 -10.41 -7.55 -0.16
N PHE A 57 -10.23 -7.35 -1.47
CA PHE A 57 -10.01 -6.04 -2.03
C PHE A 57 -11.35 -5.38 -1.82
N GLN A 58 -11.64 -5.03 -0.57
CA GLN A 58 -12.88 -4.44 -0.15
C GLN A 58 -12.78 -3.04 -0.70
N SER A 59 -13.20 -2.95 -1.97
CA SER A 59 -13.69 -1.79 -2.66
C SER A 59 -13.22 -0.46 -2.06
N ILE A 60 -11.90 -0.21 -2.05
CA ILE A 60 -11.41 1.17 -2.04
C ILE A 60 -11.45 1.67 -3.49
N MET A 61 -12.61 1.49 -4.08
CA MET A 61 -13.13 2.18 -5.24
C MET A 61 -14.51 2.71 -4.85
N GLU A 62 -14.71 2.99 -3.57
CA GLU A 62 -15.79 3.84 -3.09
C GLU A 62 -15.44 5.23 -3.61
N SER A 63 -16.19 5.63 -4.65
CA SER A 63 -16.30 6.96 -5.24
C SER A 63 -15.17 7.91 -4.83
N CYS A 64 -14.19 8.08 -5.72
CA CYS A 64 -13.32 9.23 -5.70
C CYS A 64 -14.20 10.45 -6.02
N ASP A 65 -14.93 10.92 -5.01
CA ASP A 65 -15.65 12.16 -5.07
C ASP A 65 -14.60 13.26 -5.25
N ALA A 66 -14.94 14.28 -6.02
CA ALA A 66 -14.02 15.13 -6.77
C ALA A 66 -13.09 16.06 -5.94
N GLU A 67 -12.72 15.68 -4.71
CA GLU A 67 -11.80 16.37 -3.80
C GLU A 67 -10.65 15.47 -3.29
N CYS A 68 -10.29 14.41 -4.03
CA CYS A 68 -9.06 13.67 -3.71
C CYS A 68 -7.84 14.62 -3.85
N LYS A 69 -7.17 14.94 -2.73
CA LYS A 69 -5.93 15.74 -2.68
C LYS A 69 -4.95 15.24 -3.75
N THR A 70 -4.99 15.96 -4.87
CA THR A 70 -4.34 15.81 -6.17
C THR A 70 -4.03 14.37 -6.58
N ILE A 71 -4.65 13.89 -7.67
CA ILE A 71 -4.26 12.68 -8.43
C ILE A 71 -2.72 12.52 -8.55
N LYS A 72 -1.98 13.63 -8.59
CA LYS A 72 -0.52 13.70 -8.49
C LYS A 72 0.08 12.97 -7.28
N ALA A 73 -0.47 13.11 -6.08
CA ALA A 73 0.05 12.46 -4.87
C ALA A 73 -0.11 10.93 -4.93
N VAL A 74 -1.21 10.45 -5.53
CA VAL A 74 -1.44 9.03 -5.80
C VAL A 74 -0.43 8.52 -6.82
N PHE A 75 -0.22 9.26 -7.92
CA PHE A 75 0.73 8.89 -8.97
C PHE A 75 2.18 8.90 -8.48
N VAL A 76 2.59 9.90 -7.70
CA VAL A 76 3.94 9.99 -7.10
C VAL A 76 4.22 8.78 -6.21
N ARG A 77 3.25 8.35 -5.39
CA ARG A 77 3.43 7.13 -4.58
C ARG A 77 3.44 5.87 -5.43
N SER A 78 2.62 5.77 -6.48
CA SER A 78 2.68 4.63 -7.40
C SER A 78 4.01 4.57 -8.16
N ALA A 79 4.62 5.71 -8.50
CA ALA A 79 5.95 5.76 -9.12
C ALA A 79 7.03 5.14 -8.23
N SER A 80 6.86 5.17 -6.90
CA SER A 80 7.73 4.44 -5.97
C SER A 80 7.63 2.92 -6.08
N LEU A 81 6.71 2.33 -6.83
CA LEU A 81 6.84 0.91 -7.16
C LEU A 81 8.16 0.65 -7.89
N PHE A 82 8.67 1.62 -8.65
CA PHE A 82 9.92 1.50 -9.38
C PHE A 82 11.11 2.15 -8.66
N THR A 83 10.90 2.86 -7.55
CA THR A 83 11.94 3.59 -6.80
C THR A 83 11.79 3.40 -5.30
N ASN A 84 12.85 3.52 -4.50
CA ASN A 84 12.82 3.12 -3.08
C ASN A 84 12.56 1.61 -2.87
N SER A 85 13.00 1.10 -1.74
CA SER A 85 12.85 -0.32 -1.41
C SER A 85 12.95 -0.51 0.09
N LYS A 86 11.90 -1.07 0.70
CA LYS A 86 11.91 -1.35 2.13
C LYS A 86 11.17 -2.63 2.46
N LYS A 87 11.58 -3.29 3.53
CA LYS A 87 10.90 -4.45 4.10
C LYS A 87 10.90 -4.27 5.61
N ILE A 88 9.73 -4.33 6.21
CA ILE A 88 9.56 -4.30 7.67
C ILE A 88 8.94 -5.63 8.06
N LYS A 89 9.52 -6.28 9.06
CA LYS A 89 8.97 -7.51 9.62
C LYS A 89 7.93 -7.13 10.67
N ILE A 90 6.78 -7.79 10.61
CA ILE A 90 5.64 -7.62 11.53
C ILE A 90 5.65 -8.78 12.51
#